data_AF-K2BPF1-F1
#
_entry.id   AF-K2BPF1-F1
#
_cell.length_a   1.000
_cell.length_b   1.000
_cell.length_c   1.000
_cell.angle_alpha   90.00
_cell.angle_beta   90.00
_cell.angle_gamma   90.00
#
_symmetry.space_group_name_H-M   'P 1'
#
loop_
_entity.id
_entity.type
_entity.pdbx_description
1 polymer ?
#
loop_
_entity_poly.entity_id
_entity_poly.type
_entity_poly.pdbx_seq_one_letter_code
_entity_poly.pdbx_strand_id
1 'polypeptide(L)'
;MLACGYEGKGKLKDIKLIYDEILRQLNQTQLLKGKKVIVTAGGTSEKIDEVRSITNRSSGKMGVAIAEACHLRGADVLLFRSKTSVGSRYPITEKIFTSANDLWTLIKENVQAYDILYQVAAVSDFQVAQFFRGKL
;
A
#
# COMPACT_ATOMS: atom_id res chain seq x y z
N MET A 1 9.30 22.76 -10.64
CA MET A 1 9.72 24.08 -11.18
C MET A 1 8.52 24.88 -11.71
N LEU A 2 8.00 25.81 -10.90
CA LEU A 2 7.05 26.86 -11.31
C LEU A 2 7.74 27.84 -12.28
N ALA A 3 6.97 28.72 -12.94
CA ALA A 3 7.51 29.77 -13.82
C ALA A 3 8.55 30.69 -13.12
N CYS A 4 8.55 30.71 -11.79
CA CYS A 4 9.43 31.46 -10.91
C CYS A 4 10.53 30.60 -10.24
N GLY A 5 10.80 29.39 -10.73
CA GLY A 5 11.92 28.55 -10.24
C GLY A 5 11.67 27.80 -8.92
N TYR A 6 10.61 28.12 -8.17
CA TYR A 6 10.25 27.44 -6.92
C TYR A 6 9.49 26.12 -7.13
N GLU A 7 9.65 25.17 -6.20
CA GLU A 7 8.75 24.01 -6.04
C GLU A 7 7.70 24.32 -4.98
N GLY A 8 6.43 24.36 -5.37
CA GLY A 8 5.33 24.65 -4.46
C GLY A 8 4.02 24.02 -4.93
N LYS A 9 3.09 23.81 -3.98
CA LYS A 9 1.70 23.43 -4.27
C LYS A 9 1.08 24.53 -5.15
N GLY A 10 0.68 24.18 -6.37
CA GLY A 10 0.10 25.13 -7.33
C GLY A 10 0.59 24.97 -8.77
N LYS A 11 1.69 24.23 -9.01
CA LYS A 11 2.09 23.89 -10.39
C LYS A 11 1.06 22.91 -10.97
N LEU A 12 0.58 23.21 -12.18
CA LEU A 12 -0.17 22.24 -12.99
C LEU A 12 0.65 20.94 -13.07
N LYS A 13 0.00 19.81 -12.77
CA LYS A 13 0.62 18.49 -12.95
C LYS A 13 0.97 18.31 -14.42
N ASP A 14 1.91 17.40 -14.67
CA ASP A 14 2.23 17.01 -16.04
C ASP A 14 0.94 16.67 -16.81
N ILE A 15 0.79 17.22 -18.02
CA ILE A 15 -0.42 17.07 -18.83
C ILE A 15 -0.73 15.59 -19.04
N LYS A 16 0.30 14.74 -19.18
CA LYS A 16 0.14 13.30 -19.31
C LYS A 16 -0.51 12.69 -18.08
N LEU A 17 -0.11 13.10 -16.87
CA LEU A 17 -0.71 12.60 -15.64
C LEU A 17 -2.18 13.00 -15.52
N ILE A 18 -2.54 14.21 -15.94
CA ILE A 18 -3.92 14.68 -15.95
C ILE A 18 -4.75 13.84 -16.94
N TYR A 19 -4.25 13.68 -18.17
CA TYR A 19 -4.90 12.88 -19.20
C TYR A 19 -5.09 11.42 -18.78
N ASP A 20 -4.05 10.79 -18.23
CA ASP A 20 -4.10 9.41 -17.76
C ASP A 20 -5.13 9.24 -16.63
N GLU A 21 -5.26 10.22 -15.73
CA GLU A 21 -6.27 10.20 -14.66
C GLU A 21 -7.68 10.39 -15.22
N ILE A 22 -7.88 11.29 -16.18
CA ILE A 22 -9.18 11.45 -16.85
C ILE A 22 -9.62 10.14 -17.50
N LEU A 23 -8.74 9.50 -18.28
CA LEU A 23 -9.06 8.21 -18.90
C LEU A 23 -9.37 7.14 -17.86
N ARG A 24 -8.66 7.14 -16.73
CA ARG A 24 -8.90 6.20 -15.63
C ARG A 24 -10.27 6.41 -14.98
N GLN A 25 -10.71 7.66 -14.82
CA GLN A 25 -12.04 7.98 -14.30
C GLN A 25 -13.16 7.64 -15.29
N LEU A 26 -12.95 7.87 -16.59
CA LEU A 26 -13.93 7.56 -17.63
C LEU A 26 -14.09 6.07 -17.89
N ASN A 27 -13.05 5.27 -17.67
CA ASN A 27 -13.04 3.83 -17.87
C ASN A 27 -13.34 3.02 -16.60
N GLN A 28 -14.04 3.61 -15.63
CA GLN A 28 -14.56 2.87 -14.49
C GLN A 28 -15.55 1.80 -14.95
N THR A 29 -15.50 0.63 -14.34
CA THR A 29 -16.44 -0.47 -14.62
C THR A 29 -17.00 -1.00 -13.32
N GLN A 30 -17.98 -1.90 -13.41
CA GLN A 30 -18.57 -2.58 -12.25
C GLN A 30 -18.23 -4.08 -12.25
N LEU A 31 -17.15 -4.47 -12.94
CA LEU A 31 -16.74 -5.88 -13.10
C LEU A 31 -16.50 -6.61 -11.79
N LEU A 32 -16.06 -5.88 -10.75
CA LEU A 32 -15.82 -6.41 -9.41
C LEU A 32 -16.88 -5.98 -8.40
N LYS A 33 -18.04 -5.49 -8.86
CA LYS A 33 -19.13 -5.08 -7.97
C LYS A 33 -19.54 -6.24 -7.06
N GLY A 34 -19.61 -5.96 -5.77
CA GLY A 34 -19.97 -6.94 -4.74
C GLY A 34 -18.83 -7.88 -4.33
N LYS A 35 -17.63 -7.72 -4.89
CA LYS A 35 -16.43 -8.45 -4.45
C LYS A 35 -15.69 -7.68 -3.36
N LYS A 36 -15.27 -8.40 -2.33
CA LYS A 36 -14.42 -7.92 -1.25
C LYS A 36 -12.98 -8.33 -1.52
N VAL A 37 -12.08 -7.36 -1.63
CA VAL A 37 -10.69 -7.56 -2.03
C VAL A 37 -9.73 -7.05 -0.97
N ILE A 38 -8.80 -7.89 -0.53
CA ILE A 38 -7.63 -7.49 0.26
C ILE A 38 -6.44 -7.32 -0.67
N VAL A 39 -5.67 -6.26 -0.49
CA VAL A 39 -4.38 -6.07 -1.16
C VAL A 39 -3.31 -5.73 -0.12
N THR A 40 -2.15 -6.39 -0.19
CA THR A 40 -1.00 -6.05 0.65
C THR A 40 0.03 -5.22 -0.14
N ALA A 41 0.62 -4.19 0.47
CA ALA A 41 1.54 -3.26 -0.20
C ALA A 41 2.69 -2.81 0.71
N GLY A 42 3.86 -2.57 0.12
CA GLY A 42 5.05 -2.10 0.84
C GLY A 42 5.89 -3.24 1.41
N GLY A 43 6.94 -2.90 2.16
CA GLY A 43 7.86 -3.86 2.77
C GLY A 43 7.71 -3.92 4.28
N THR A 44 7.95 -5.11 4.86
CA THR A 44 8.02 -5.29 6.32
C THR A 44 9.36 -4.80 6.86
N SER A 45 9.42 -4.51 8.16
CA SER A 45 10.59 -4.04 8.88
C SER A 45 10.70 -4.76 10.23
N GLU A 46 11.64 -5.70 10.32
CA GLU A 46 11.89 -6.52 11.50
C GLU A 46 12.93 -5.84 12.40
N LYS A 47 12.54 -5.47 13.62
CA LYS A 47 13.43 -4.76 14.55
C LYS A 47 14.51 -5.68 15.08
N ILE A 48 15.75 -5.21 15.02
CA ILE A 48 16.91 -5.84 15.68
C ILE A 48 17.04 -5.27 17.09
N ASP A 49 17.00 -3.94 17.19
CA ASP A 49 17.12 -3.17 18.43
C ASP A 49 16.28 -1.88 18.33
N GLU A 50 16.45 -0.92 19.24
CA GLU A 50 15.66 0.34 19.23
C GLU A 50 15.98 1.27 18.05
N VAL A 51 17.08 1.02 17.33
CA VAL A 51 17.63 1.90 16.29
C VAL A 51 17.64 1.23 14.91
N ARG A 52 17.84 -0.09 14.84
CA ARG A 52 18.10 -0.85 13.61
C ARG A 52 16.98 -1.82 13.29
N SER A 53 16.69 -1.99 12.00
CA SER A 53 15.78 -3.01 11.48
C SER A 53 16.28 -3.61 10.18
N ILE A 54 15.81 -4.83 9.89
CA ILE A 54 15.95 -5.50 8.60
C ILE A 54 14.67 -5.25 7.81
N THR A 55 14.77 -4.71 6.60
CA THR A 55 13.60 -4.38 5.79
C THR A 55 13.82 -4.67 4.32
N ASN A 56 12.74 -5.05 3.64
CA ASN A 56 12.72 -5.14 2.18
C ASN A 56 12.32 -3.79 1.58
N ARG A 57 13.15 -3.27 0.67
CA ARG A 57 12.89 -1.98 0.00
C ARG A 57 11.72 -2.12 -0.98
N SER A 58 10.53 -1.76 -0.53
CA SER A 58 9.34 -1.69 -1.38
C SER A 58 8.59 -0.39 -1.14
N SER A 59 8.37 0.37 -2.22
CA SER A 59 7.59 1.61 -2.18
C SER A 59 6.08 1.38 -2.05
N GLY A 60 5.63 0.13 -2.24
CA GLY A 60 4.21 -0.24 -2.27
C GLY A 60 3.41 0.27 -3.45
N LYS A 61 4.00 1.04 -4.39
CA LYS A 61 3.31 1.61 -5.56
C LYS A 61 2.51 0.59 -6.37
N MET A 62 3.04 -0.63 -6.55
CA MET A 62 2.36 -1.69 -7.30
C MET A 62 1.11 -2.20 -6.56
N GLY A 63 1.25 -2.55 -5.28
CA GLY A 63 0.10 -3.01 -4.48
C GLY A 63 -0.97 -1.93 -4.33
N VAL A 64 -0.58 -0.66 -4.13
CA VAL A 64 -1.53 0.45 -4.13
C VAL A 64 -2.22 0.60 -5.49
N ALA A 65 -1.49 0.53 -6.60
CA ALA A 65 -2.10 0.61 -7.93
C ALA A 65 -3.11 -0.53 -8.19
N ILE A 66 -2.85 -1.73 -7.67
CA ILE A 66 -3.78 -2.86 -7.74
C ILE A 66 -5.04 -2.57 -6.91
N ALA A 67 -4.89 -2.10 -5.67
CA ALA A 67 -6.01 -1.71 -4.81
C ALA A 67 -6.90 -0.64 -5.46
N GLU A 68 -6.27 0.41 -5.99
CA GLU A 68 -6.95 1.47 -6.75
C GLU A 68 -7.67 0.92 -7.99
N ALA A 69 -7.05 0.00 -8.73
CA ALA A 69 -7.65 -0.61 -9.91
C ALA A 69 -8.86 -1.51 -9.57
N CYS A 70 -8.84 -2.18 -8.41
CA CYS A 70 -9.98 -2.96 -7.91
C CYS A 70 -11.13 -2.04 -7.49
N HIS A 71 -10.82 -0.96 -6.75
CA HIS A 71 -11.80 0.03 -6.32
C HIS A 71 -12.52 0.68 -7.52
N LEU A 72 -11.77 1.11 -8.54
CA LEU A 72 -12.31 1.68 -9.78
C LEU A 72 -13.15 0.69 -10.61
N ARG A 73 -13.08 -0.61 -10.30
CA ARG A 73 -13.90 -1.67 -10.90
C ARG A 73 -15.10 -2.08 -10.01
N GLY A 74 -15.36 -1.33 -8.94
CA GLY A 74 -16.51 -1.51 -8.05
C GLY A 74 -16.29 -2.47 -6.88
N ALA A 75 -15.06 -2.91 -6.60
CA ALA A 75 -14.78 -3.76 -5.45
C ALA A 75 -14.83 -2.98 -4.13
N ASP A 76 -15.21 -3.67 -3.06
CA ASP A 76 -14.98 -3.24 -1.67
C ASP A 76 -13.54 -3.62 -1.29
N VAL A 77 -12.66 -2.63 -1.17
CA VAL A 77 -11.21 -2.85 -1.04
C VAL A 77 -10.73 -2.53 0.37
N LEU A 78 -9.99 -3.47 0.93
CA LEU A 78 -9.19 -3.30 2.14
C LEU A 78 -7.70 -3.37 1.79
N LEU A 79 -7.01 -2.24 1.93
CA LEU A 79 -5.59 -2.12 1.66
C LEU A 79 -4.78 -2.29 2.96
N PHE A 80 -3.98 -3.34 3.04
CA PHE A 80 -2.94 -3.47 4.04
C PHE A 80 -1.66 -2.88 3.48
N ARG A 81 -1.18 -1.76 4.03
CA ARG A 81 0.07 -1.16 3.55
C ARG A 81 1.08 -0.99 4.67
N SER A 82 2.35 -1.12 4.32
CA SER A 82 3.41 -0.83 5.27
C SER A 82 3.40 0.65 5.64
N LYS A 83 3.88 0.97 6.85
CA LYS A 83 4.02 2.36 7.32
C LYS A 83 4.80 3.26 6.36
N THR A 84 5.74 2.69 5.60
CA THR A 84 6.62 3.37 4.64
C THR A 84 6.09 3.35 3.20
N SER A 85 4.99 2.65 2.93
CA SER A 85 4.35 2.61 1.61
C SER A 85 3.67 3.93 1.27
N VAL A 86 3.58 4.21 -0.03
CA VAL A 86 2.61 5.20 -0.53
C VAL A 86 1.18 4.82 -0.10
N GLY A 87 0.30 5.81 0.08
CA GLY A 87 -1.13 5.60 0.31
C GLY A 87 -1.93 5.64 -0.99
N SER A 88 -3.17 5.17 -0.93
CA SER A 88 -4.15 5.27 -2.02
C SER A 88 -4.53 6.73 -2.28
N ARG A 89 -4.76 7.07 -3.56
CA ARG A 89 -5.35 8.36 -3.95
C ARG A 89 -6.88 8.38 -3.82
N TYR A 90 -7.50 7.20 -3.73
CA TYR A 90 -8.95 7.01 -3.63
C TYR A 90 -9.35 6.66 -2.19
N PRO A 91 -10.63 6.86 -1.82
CA PRO A 91 -11.15 6.55 -0.48
C PRO A 91 -11.28 5.03 -0.27
N ILE A 92 -10.14 4.36 -0.16
CA ILE A 92 -10.02 2.93 0.15
C ILE A 92 -9.72 2.80 1.64
N THR A 93 -10.32 1.81 2.31
CA THR A 93 -10.02 1.52 3.71
C THR A 93 -8.58 1.02 3.83
N GLU A 94 -7.75 1.67 4.64
CA GLU A 94 -6.36 1.29 4.85
C GLU A 94 -6.11 0.79 6.27
N LYS A 95 -5.38 -0.32 6.43
CA LYS A 95 -4.76 -0.71 7.71
C LYS A 95 -3.24 -0.73 7.55
N ILE A 96 -2.54 -0.26 8.58
CA ILE A 96 -1.08 -0.10 8.54
C ILE A 96 -0.41 -1.25 9.27
N PHE A 97 0.63 -1.82 8.65
CA PHE A 97 1.52 -2.79 9.29
C PHE A 97 2.97 -2.29 9.30
N THR A 98 3.79 -2.84 10.19
CA THR A 98 5.24 -2.61 10.21
C THR A 98 6.00 -3.90 10.01
N SER A 99 5.70 -4.95 10.77
CA SER A 99 6.37 -6.26 10.72
C SER A 99 5.60 -7.30 9.90
N ALA A 100 6.25 -8.41 9.58
CA ALA A 100 5.60 -9.59 9.02
C ALA A 100 4.53 -10.14 9.96
N ASN A 101 4.75 -10.09 11.28
CA ASN A 101 3.78 -10.54 12.28
C ASN A 101 2.54 -9.64 12.35
N ASP A 102 2.72 -8.31 12.23
CA ASP A 102 1.60 -7.37 12.15
C ASP A 102 0.74 -7.69 10.93
N LEU A 103 1.38 -7.86 9.76
CA LEU A 103 0.69 -8.19 8.51
C LEU A 103 -0.04 -9.54 8.61
N TRP A 104 0.60 -10.54 9.20
CA TRP A 104 -0.02 -11.84 9.44
C TRP A 104 -1.27 -11.75 10.30
N THR A 105 -1.23 -10.94 11.36
CA THR A 105 -2.36 -10.71 12.26
C THR A 105 -3.53 -10.06 11.50
N LEU A 106 -3.25 -9.01 10.71
CA LEU A 106 -4.24 -8.37 9.85
C LEU A 106 -4.85 -9.35 8.84
N ILE A 107 -4.04 -10.21 8.21
CA ILE A 107 -4.54 -11.21 7.28
C ILE A 107 -5.46 -12.19 8.00
N LYS A 108 -5.02 -12.78 9.12
CA LYS A 108 -5.82 -13.74 9.89
C LYS A 108 -7.18 -13.20 10.31
N GLU A 109 -7.22 -11.97 10.79
CA GLU A 109 -8.44 -11.33 11.27
C GLU A 109 -9.46 -11.02 10.17
N ASN A 110 -9.02 -10.84 8.93
CA ASN A 110 -9.87 -10.30 7.86
C ASN A 110 -10.09 -11.29 6.72
N VAL A 111 -9.14 -12.18 6.40
CA VAL A 111 -9.14 -12.96 5.14
C VAL A 111 -10.40 -13.80 4.94
N GLN A 112 -11.00 -14.34 6.01
CA GLN A 112 -12.21 -15.17 5.91
C GLN A 112 -13.45 -14.40 5.43
N ALA A 113 -13.47 -13.07 5.59
CA ALA A 113 -14.59 -12.22 5.18
C ALA A 113 -14.44 -11.63 3.77
N TYR A 114 -13.36 -11.98 3.06
CA TYR A 114 -13.01 -11.41 1.76
C TYR A 114 -12.87 -12.49 0.69
N ASP A 115 -13.20 -12.14 -0.56
CA ASP A 115 -13.23 -13.08 -1.68
C ASP A 115 -11.84 -13.29 -2.31
N ILE A 116 -11.00 -12.23 -2.30
CA ILE A 116 -9.73 -12.20 -3.01
C ILE A 116 -8.65 -11.59 -2.12
N LEU A 117 -7.48 -12.21 -2.07
CA LEU A 117 -6.29 -11.68 -1.43
C LEU A 117 -5.15 -11.55 -2.45
N TYR A 118 -4.74 -10.32 -2.75
CA TYR A 118 -3.52 -10.04 -3.51
C TYR A 118 -2.35 -9.85 -2.53
N GLN A 119 -1.45 -10.84 -2.47
CA GLN A 119 -0.24 -10.78 -1.65
C GLN A 119 0.91 -10.14 -2.44
N VAL A 120 1.08 -8.83 -2.31
CA VAL A 120 2.04 -8.04 -3.10
C VAL A 120 3.09 -7.33 -2.23
N ALA A 121 2.90 -7.34 -0.91
CA ALA A 121 3.89 -6.85 0.04
C ALA A 121 5.19 -7.66 -0.03
N ALA A 122 6.33 -6.96 0.12
CA ALA A 122 7.65 -7.56 0.23
C ALA A 122 7.88 -7.98 1.69
N VAL A 123 7.36 -9.15 2.06
CA VAL A 123 7.44 -9.72 3.41
C VAL A 123 8.85 -10.29 3.64
N SER A 124 9.38 -10.08 4.84
CA SER A 124 10.66 -10.64 5.26
C SER A 124 10.56 -12.15 5.45
N ASP A 125 11.51 -12.90 4.91
CA ASP A 125 11.59 -14.36 5.09
C ASP A 125 12.06 -14.75 6.51
N PHE A 126 12.80 -13.85 7.17
CA PHE A 126 13.38 -14.06 8.49
C PHE A 126 13.03 -12.91 9.44
N GLN A 127 12.96 -13.23 10.73
CA GLN A 127 12.81 -12.29 11.82
C GLN A 127 13.94 -12.46 12.83
N VAL A 128 14.19 -11.42 13.62
CA VAL A 128 15.19 -11.46 14.69
C VAL A 128 14.65 -12.30 15.84
N ALA A 129 15.35 -13.38 16.19
CA ALA A 129 14.89 -14.32 17.21
C ALA A 129 14.68 -13.66 18.59
N GLN A 130 15.51 -12.68 18.93
CA GLN A 130 15.40 -11.93 20.18
C GLN A 130 15.71 -10.45 19.94
N PHE A 131 14.76 -9.59 20.29
CA PHE A 131 14.95 -8.14 20.28
C PHE A 131 16.00 -7.72 21.32
N PHE A 132 16.96 -6.89 20.93
CA PHE A 132 17.96 -6.33 21.84
C PHE A 132 17.50 -4.98 22.41
N ARG A 133 17.52 -4.83 23.74
CA ARG A 133 17.17 -3.56 24.40
C ARG A 133 18.35 -2.58 24.32
N GLY A 134 18.07 -1.34 23.91
CA GLY A 134 19.07 -0.33 23.65
C GLY A 134 19.64 -0.42 22.23
N LYS A 135 20.87 0.03 22.04
CA LYS A 135 21.58 -0.02 20.75
C LYS A 135 22.67 -1.08 20.82
N LEU A 136 22.67 -2.02 19.86
CA LEU A 136 23.76 -3.00 19.69
C LEU A 136 25.09 -2.34 19.32
#